data_AF-A0A2X4T529-F1
#
_entry.id   AF-A0A2X4T529-F1
#
_cell.length_a   1.000
_cell.length_b   1.000
_cell.length_c   1.000
_cell.angle_alpha   90.00
_cell.angle_beta   90.00
_cell.angle_gamma   90.00
#
_symmetry.space_group_name_H-M   'P 1'
#
loop_
_entity.id
_entity.type
_entity.pdbx_description
1 polymer ?
#
loop_
_entity_poly.entity_id
_entity_poly.type
_entity_poly.pdbx_seq_one_letter_code
_entity_poly.pdbx_strand_id
1 'polypeptide(L)'
;MFVAEPSVEDTIAILRGLKERYELHHHVQITDPAIVAAATLSHRYIADRQLPDKAIDLIDEAASSIRMQIDSKPEELDRLDRRIIQLKLEQQALMKESDEASKKRLDMLNEELDDKERQYSELEEEWKAEKASLSGTQTIKAELEQAKIAIEQARRVGDLARMSELQYGKIPELEKQLEAATQSEGKNYASVA
;
A
#
# COMPACT_ATOMS: atom_id res chain seq x y z
N MET A 1 -39.65 -11.86 -8.54
CA MET A 1 -38.55 -11.38 -9.39
C MET A 1 -37.36 -12.28 -9.12
N PHE A 2 -36.80 -12.93 -10.14
CA PHE A 2 -35.62 -13.79 -10.00
C PHE A 2 -34.37 -12.96 -10.36
N VAL A 3 -33.30 -13.07 -9.57
CA VAL A 3 -32.00 -12.45 -9.83
C VAL A 3 -31.01 -13.59 -10.06
N ALA A 4 -30.42 -13.65 -11.26
CA ALA A 4 -29.44 -14.68 -11.61
C ALA A 4 -28.03 -14.28 -11.15
N GLU A 5 -27.16 -15.28 -10.99
CA GLU A 5 -25.72 -15.06 -10.79
C GLU A 5 -25.13 -14.33 -12.01
N PRO A 6 -24.32 -13.27 -11.80
CA PRO A 6 -23.64 -12.58 -12.89
C PRO A 6 -22.61 -13.46 -13.58
N SER A 7 -22.32 -13.16 -14.85
CA SER A 7 -21.19 -13.76 -15.55
C SER A 7 -19.84 -13.28 -14.96
N VAL A 8 -18.75 -13.91 -15.40
CA VAL A 8 -17.40 -13.44 -15.05
C VAL A 8 -17.16 -12.01 -15.55
N GLU A 9 -17.61 -11.69 -16.77
CA GLU A 9 -17.49 -10.34 -17.34
C GLU A 9 -18.30 -9.31 -16.54
N ASP A 10 -19.54 -9.65 -16.18
CA ASP A 10 -20.38 -8.81 -15.33
C ASP A 10 -19.74 -8.58 -13.96
N THR A 11 -19.13 -9.63 -13.39
CA THR A 11 -18.42 -9.52 -12.11
C THR A 11 -17.20 -8.61 -12.21
N ILE A 12 -16.43 -8.69 -13.30
CA ILE A 12 -15.31 -7.77 -13.55
C ILE A 12 -15.82 -6.32 -13.61
N ALA A 13 -16.93 -6.06 -14.30
CA ALA A 13 -17.53 -4.73 -14.37
C ALA A 13 -18.01 -4.24 -12.99
N ILE A 14 -18.63 -5.11 -12.20
CA ILE A 14 -19.05 -4.82 -10.81
C ILE A 14 -17.83 -4.47 -9.96
N LEU A 15 -16.77 -5.28 -9.99
CA LEU A 15 -15.55 -5.06 -9.22
C LEU A 15 -14.84 -3.77 -9.64
N ARG A 16 -14.79 -3.44 -10.94
CA ARG A 16 -14.27 -2.15 -11.43
C ARG A 16 -15.07 -0.97 -10.88
N GLY A 17 -16.39 -1.09 -10.77
CA GLY A 17 -17.25 -0.07 -10.15
C GLY A 17 -17.06 0.05 -8.64
N LEU A 18 -16.68 -1.03 -7.96
CA LEU A 18 -16.38 -1.05 -6.53
C LEU A 18 -14.94 -0.68 -6.19
N LYS A 19 -14.03 -0.73 -7.17
CA LYS A 19 -12.58 -0.56 -7.03
C LYS A 19 -12.22 0.64 -6.15
N GLU A 20 -12.70 1.84 -6.51
CA GLU A 20 -12.34 3.08 -5.79
C GLU A 20 -12.71 3.01 -4.29
N ARG A 21 -13.85 2.40 -3.97
CA ARG A 21 -14.30 2.25 -2.58
C ARG A 21 -13.45 1.28 -1.78
N TYR A 22 -13.06 0.16 -2.40
CA TYR A 22 -12.19 -0.83 -1.75
C TYR A 22 -10.76 -0.29 -1.56
N GLU A 23 -10.21 0.40 -2.57
CA GLU A 23 -8.91 1.07 -2.44
C GLU A 23 -8.91 2.08 -1.28
N LEU A 24 -9.98 2.87 -1.16
CA LEU A 24 -10.16 3.80 -0.04
C LEU A 24 -10.29 3.10 1.31
N HIS A 25 -11.06 2.01 1.37
CA HIS A 25 -11.27 1.26 2.61
C HIS A 25 -9.99 0.59 3.11
N HIS A 26 -9.28 -0.13 2.24
CA HIS A 26 -8.09 -0.89 2.62
C HIS A 26 -6.79 -0.09 2.52
N HIS A 27 -6.82 1.12 1.95
CA HIS A 27 -5.64 1.96 1.75
C HIS A 27 -4.57 1.26 0.90
N VAL A 28 -5.02 0.63 -0.19
CA VAL A 28 -4.17 -0.08 -1.16
C VAL A 28 -4.57 0.31 -2.59
N GLN A 29 -3.72 -0.02 -3.56
CA GLN A 29 -4.08 0.06 -4.98
C GLN A 29 -4.49 -1.32 -5.49
N ILE A 30 -5.60 -1.40 -6.23
CA ILE A 30 -6.12 -2.63 -6.83
C ILE A 30 -5.90 -2.56 -8.33
N THR A 31 -5.02 -3.40 -8.85
CA THR A 31 -4.71 -3.43 -10.28
C THR A 31 -5.83 -4.09 -11.07
N ASP A 32 -6.02 -3.68 -12.33
CA ASP A 32 -7.02 -4.32 -13.20
C ASP A 32 -6.76 -5.83 -13.40
N PRO A 33 -5.51 -6.28 -13.59
CA PRO A 33 -5.20 -7.71 -13.59
C PRO A 33 -5.63 -8.45 -12.32
N ALA A 34 -5.52 -7.82 -11.13
CA ALA A 34 -6.00 -8.43 -9.88
C ALA A 34 -7.52 -8.61 -9.88
N ILE A 35 -8.27 -7.65 -10.41
CA ILE A 35 -9.74 -7.74 -10.57
C ILE A 35 -10.11 -8.91 -11.49
N VAL A 36 -9.46 -9.00 -12.66
CA VAL A 36 -9.70 -10.08 -13.63
C VAL A 36 -9.35 -11.44 -13.01
N ALA A 37 -8.23 -11.53 -12.28
CA ALA A 37 -7.81 -12.74 -11.61
C ALA A 37 -8.81 -13.16 -10.53
N ALA A 38 -9.27 -12.23 -9.68
CA ALA A 38 -10.25 -12.53 -8.63
C ALA A 38 -11.55 -13.09 -9.20
N ALA A 39 -12.10 -12.47 -10.25
CA ALA A 39 -13.31 -12.96 -10.91
C ALA A 39 -13.10 -14.33 -11.59
N THR A 40 -12.00 -14.52 -12.31
CA THR A 40 -11.73 -15.74 -13.08
C THR A 40 -11.41 -16.93 -12.16
N LEU A 41 -10.55 -16.73 -11.17
CA LEU A 41 -10.09 -17.80 -10.28
C LEU A 41 -11.18 -18.20 -9.28
N SER A 42 -11.93 -17.25 -8.73
CA SER A 42 -13.05 -17.57 -7.85
C SER A 42 -14.15 -18.33 -8.59
N HIS A 43 -14.46 -17.95 -9.84
CA HIS A 43 -15.42 -18.68 -10.66
C HIS A 43 -14.96 -20.11 -10.94
N ARG A 44 -13.67 -20.32 -11.21
CA ARG A 44 -13.11 -21.62 -11.59
C ARG A 44 -12.92 -22.58 -10.42
N TYR A 45 -12.52 -22.09 -9.26
CA TYR A 45 -12.03 -22.94 -8.16
C TYR A 45 -12.91 -22.91 -6.89
N ILE A 46 -13.75 -21.89 -6.73
CA ILE A 46 -14.67 -21.77 -5.57
C ILE A 46 -16.08 -22.11 -6.05
N ALA A 47 -16.46 -23.38 -5.94
CA ALA A 47 -17.73 -23.91 -6.49
C ALA A 47 -18.92 -23.84 -5.53
N ASP A 48 -18.65 -23.67 -4.23
CA ASP A 48 -19.65 -23.62 -3.15
C ASP A 48 -20.26 -22.24 -2.94
N ARG A 49 -19.73 -21.21 -3.63
CA ARG A 49 -20.18 -19.82 -3.56
C ARG A 49 -20.46 -19.23 -4.94
N GLN A 50 -21.31 -18.23 -4.99
CA GLN A 50 -21.73 -17.56 -6.21
C GLN A 50 -20.98 -16.24 -6.43
N LEU A 51 -20.82 -15.85 -7.69
CA LEU A 51 -20.45 -14.49 -8.07
C LEU A 51 -21.59 -13.50 -7.73
N PRO A 52 -21.29 -12.21 -7.50
CA PRO A 52 -19.95 -11.60 -7.45
C PRO A 52 -19.27 -11.76 -6.07
N ASP A 53 -19.99 -12.26 -5.07
CA ASP A 53 -19.62 -12.31 -3.65
C ASP A 53 -18.25 -12.93 -3.40
N LYS A 54 -18.01 -14.15 -3.91
CA LYS A 54 -16.70 -14.82 -3.78
C LYS A 54 -15.53 -14.06 -4.40
N ALA A 55 -15.76 -13.26 -5.43
CA ALA A 55 -14.71 -12.48 -6.08
C ALA A 55 -14.42 -11.19 -5.28
N ILE A 56 -15.45 -10.61 -4.68
CA ILE A 56 -15.34 -9.48 -3.76
C ILE A 56 -14.53 -9.89 -2.53
N ASP A 57 -14.84 -11.03 -1.93
CA ASP A 57 -14.10 -11.54 -0.77
C ASP A 57 -12.62 -11.77 -1.05
N LEU A 58 -12.26 -12.32 -2.22
CA LEU A 58 -10.85 -12.48 -2.57
C LEU A 58 -10.12 -11.14 -2.68
N ILE A 59 -10.80 -10.10 -3.18
CA ILE A 59 -10.23 -8.75 -3.24
C ILE A 59 -10.09 -8.18 -1.83
N ASP A 60 -11.10 -8.35 -0.97
CA ASP A 60 -11.10 -7.87 0.42
C ASP A 60 -9.99 -8.52 1.27
N GLU A 61 -9.83 -9.85 1.17
CA GLU A 61 -8.79 -10.61 1.85
C GLU A 61 -7.39 -10.22 1.35
N ALA A 62 -7.21 -10.12 0.03
CA ALA A 62 -5.94 -9.71 -0.56
C ALA A 62 -5.58 -8.28 -0.15
N ALA A 63 -6.55 -7.35 -0.21
CA ALA A 63 -6.35 -5.97 0.18
C ALA A 63 -6.00 -5.83 1.67
N SER A 64 -6.68 -6.59 2.54
CA SER A 64 -6.37 -6.65 3.97
C SER A 64 -4.98 -7.21 4.25
N SER A 65 -4.57 -8.25 3.51
CA SER A 65 -3.24 -8.83 3.63
C SER A 65 -2.14 -7.83 3.23
N ILE A 66 -2.30 -7.15 2.09
CA ILE A 66 -1.37 -6.12 1.63
C ILE A 66 -1.31 -4.96 2.62
N ARG A 67 -2.45 -4.52 3.16
CA ARG A 67 -2.48 -3.45 4.16
C ARG A 67 -1.64 -3.81 5.39
N MET A 68 -1.77 -5.05 5.88
CA MET A 68 -0.96 -5.53 7.00
C MET A 68 0.54 -5.53 6.68
N GLN A 69 0.92 -5.87 5.44
CA GLN A 69 2.32 -5.84 4.98
C GLN A 69 2.87 -4.41 4.86
N ILE A 70 2.05 -3.44 4.44
CA ILE A 70 2.44 -2.03 4.36
C ILE A 70 2.66 -1.46 5.77
N ASP A 71 1.78 -1.81 6.72
CA ASP A 71 1.86 -1.29 8.08
C ASP A 71 3.03 -1.90 8.87
N SER A 72 3.41 -3.15 8.56
CA SER A 72 4.51 -3.86 9.24
C SER A 72 5.90 -3.40 8.80
N LYS A 73 6.89 -3.66 9.66
CA LYS A 73 8.31 -3.39 9.35
C LYS A 73 8.78 -4.42 8.30
N PRO A 74 9.42 -3.97 7.21
CA PRO A 74 9.99 -4.87 6.20
C PRO A 74 10.92 -5.91 6.81
N GLU A 75 10.87 -7.13 6.29
CA GLU A 75 11.65 -8.25 6.82
C GLU A 75 13.16 -7.96 6.77
N GLU A 76 13.62 -7.25 5.74
CA GLU A 76 15.02 -6.83 5.59
C GLU A 76 15.46 -5.87 6.70
N LEU A 77 14.63 -4.89 7.06
CA LEU A 77 14.87 -3.99 8.19
C LEU A 77 14.90 -4.77 9.51
N ASP A 78 14.01 -5.74 9.70
CA ASP A 78 14.01 -6.59 10.89
C ASP A 78 15.26 -7.48 10.99
N ARG A 79 15.74 -8.01 9.86
CA ARG A 79 16.98 -8.80 9.79
C ARG A 79 18.20 -7.95 10.12
N LEU A 80 18.29 -6.74 9.56
CA LEU A 80 19.36 -5.79 9.84
C LEU A 80 19.37 -5.37 11.31
N ASP A 81 18.21 -5.01 11.87
CA ASP A 81 18.07 -4.62 13.28
C ASP A 81 18.55 -5.72 14.23
N ARG A 82 18.11 -6.97 14.00
CA ARG A 82 18.59 -8.12 14.79
C ARG A 82 20.10 -8.31 14.67
N ARG A 83 20.67 -8.13 13.48
CA ARG A 83 22.12 -8.24 13.27
C ARG A 83 22.89 -7.14 13.99
N ILE A 84 22.42 -5.89 13.90
CA ILE A 84 23.01 -4.74 14.61
C ILE A 84 23.01 -4.97 16.12
N ILE A 85 21.89 -5.46 16.67
CA ILE A 85 21.80 -5.79 18.10
C ILE A 85 22.81 -6.86 18.49
N GLN A 86 22.94 -7.93 17.70
CA GLN A 86 23.93 -8.98 17.95
C GLN A 86 25.37 -8.43 17.95
N LEU A 87 25.71 -7.62 16.95
CA LEU A 87 27.03 -6.99 16.84
C LEU A 87 27.30 -6.07 18.03
N LYS A 88 26.34 -5.24 18.45
CA LYS A 88 26.47 -4.37 19.64
C LYS A 88 26.71 -5.16 20.93
N LEU A 89 26.08 -6.33 21.09
CA LEU A 89 26.32 -7.19 22.24
C LEU A 89 27.73 -7.79 22.23
N GLU A 90 28.21 -8.25 21.07
CA GLU A 90 29.58 -8.75 20.91
C GLU A 90 30.61 -7.62 21.10
N GLN A 91 30.33 -6.41 20.60
CA GLN A 91 31.13 -5.21 20.84
C GLN A 91 31.31 -4.95 22.34
N GLN A 92 30.22 -4.91 23.11
CA GLN A 92 30.25 -4.68 24.55
C GLN A 92 31.01 -5.78 25.32
N ALA A 93 30.99 -7.01 24.84
CA ALA A 93 31.78 -8.10 25.42
C ALA A 93 33.27 -7.89 25.16
N LEU A 94 33.65 -7.60 23.90
CA LEU A 94 35.04 -7.39 23.49
C LEU A 94 35.66 -6.13 24.12
N MET A 95 34.87 -5.09 24.40
CA MET A 95 35.36 -3.89 25.11
C MET A 95 35.87 -4.15 26.53
N LYS A 96 35.54 -5.30 27.13
CA LYS A 96 36.01 -5.71 28.47
C LYS A 96 37.31 -6.52 28.42
N GLU A 97 37.71 -6.94 27.22
CA GLU A 97 38.93 -7.70 26.96
C GLU A 97 40.08 -6.71 26.67
N SER A 98 41.33 -7.12 26.92
CA SER A 98 42.50 -6.23 26.79
C SER A 98 43.62 -6.79 25.92
N ASP A 99 43.46 -8.01 25.40
CA ASP A 99 44.44 -8.63 24.51
C ASP A 99 44.37 -8.06 23.08
N GLU A 100 45.48 -8.16 22.36
CA GLU A 100 45.61 -7.61 21.01
C GLU A 100 44.69 -8.29 19.98
N ALA A 101 44.34 -9.56 20.18
CA ALA A 101 43.42 -10.25 19.27
C ALA A 101 41.99 -9.70 19.44
N SER A 102 41.56 -9.45 20.67
CA SER A 102 40.27 -8.82 20.98
C SER A 102 40.16 -7.40 20.45
N LYS A 103 41.22 -6.59 20.55
CA LYS A 103 41.24 -5.24 19.94
C LYS A 103 41.07 -5.28 18.42
N LYS A 104 41.82 -6.15 17.74
CA LYS A 104 41.71 -6.30 16.28
C LYS A 104 40.32 -6.79 15.86
N ARG A 105 39.71 -7.69 16.63
CA ARG A 105 38.35 -8.18 16.39
C ARG A 105 37.31 -7.09 16.64
N LEU A 106 37.50 -6.25 17.66
CA LEU A 106 36.67 -5.10 17.94
C LEU A 106 36.68 -4.10 16.78
N ASP A 107 37.85 -3.82 16.20
CA ASP A 107 37.97 -2.93 15.04
C ASP A 107 37.18 -3.47 13.83
N MET A 108 37.36 -4.75 13.48
CA MET A 108 36.60 -5.40 12.40
C MET A 108 35.09 -5.39 12.66
N LEU A 109 34.69 -5.60 13.91
CA LEU A 109 33.29 -5.62 14.30
C LEU A 109 32.66 -4.22 14.22
N ASN A 110 33.42 -3.17 14.56
CA ASN A 110 32.97 -1.79 14.40
C ASN A 110 32.75 -1.44 12.92
N GLU A 111 33.65 -1.88 12.03
CA GLU A 111 33.46 -1.68 10.59
C GLU A 111 32.20 -2.40 10.07
N GLU A 112 31.95 -3.65 10.51
CA GLU A 112 30.72 -4.37 10.15
C GLU A 112 29.47 -3.69 10.72
N LEU A 113 29.55 -3.22 11.96
CA LEU A 113 28.45 -2.52 12.62
C LEU A 113 28.09 -1.24 11.87
N ASP A 114 29.08 -0.41 11.53
CA ASP A 114 28.87 0.83 10.78
C ASP A 114 28.25 0.56 9.39
N ASP A 115 28.70 -0.48 8.69
CA ASP A 115 28.11 -0.88 7.40
C ASP A 115 26.65 -1.31 7.56
N LYS A 116 26.31 -2.08 8.60
CA LYS A 116 24.94 -2.54 8.85
C LYS A 116 24.03 -1.41 9.32
N GLU A 117 24.52 -0.49 10.15
CA GLU A 117 23.78 0.69 10.56
C GLU A 117 23.50 1.63 9.38
N ARG A 118 24.46 1.80 8.46
CA ARG A 118 24.24 2.55 7.22
C ARG A 118 23.16 1.90 6.35
N GLN A 119 23.27 0.59 6.07
CA GLN A 119 22.26 -0.15 5.31
C GLN A 119 20.87 -0.04 5.95
N TYR A 120 20.80 -0.14 7.27
CA TYR A 120 19.55 0.02 8.00
C TYR A 120 18.97 1.42 7.83
N SER A 121 19.80 2.46 7.98
CA SER A 121 19.37 3.85 7.83
C SER A 121 18.86 4.17 6.43
N GLU A 122 19.56 3.69 5.40
CA GLU A 122 19.16 3.87 4.00
C GLU A 122 17.79 3.23 3.73
N LEU A 123 17.62 1.96 4.13
CA LEU A 123 16.38 1.23 3.93
C LEU A 123 15.22 1.77 4.80
N GLU A 124 15.53 2.28 6.00
CA GLU A 124 14.53 2.90 6.87
C GLU A 124 14.03 4.22 6.29
N GLU A 125 14.92 5.02 5.69
CA GLU A 125 14.57 6.25 5.02
C GLU A 125 13.69 6.00 3.79
N GLU A 126 14.05 5.00 2.96
CA GLU A 126 13.24 4.56 1.82
C GLU A 126 11.84 4.12 2.28
N TRP A 127 11.75 3.25 3.28
CA TRP A 127 10.47 2.79 3.82
C TRP A 127 9.61 3.93 4.39
N LYS A 128 10.22 4.91 5.08
CA LYS A 128 9.50 6.09 5.56
C LYS A 128 9.01 6.96 4.41
N ALA A 129 9.80 7.13 3.36
CA ALA A 129 9.42 7.88 2.17
C ALA A 129 8.26 7.21 1.43
N GLU A 130 8.29 5.88 1.28
CA GLU A 130 7.19 5.09 0.69
C GLU A 130 5.89 5.25 1.51
N LYS A 131 5.96 5.08 2.83
CA LYS A 131 4.80 5.28 3.72
C LYS A 131 4.23 6.69 3.63
N ALA A 132 5.09 7.71 3.55
CA ALA A 132 4.66 9.09 3.41
C ALA A 132 3.97 9.34 2.07
N SER A 133 4.50 8.79 0.98
CA SER A 133 3.87 8.86 -0.34
C SER A 133 2.48 8.23 -0.33
N LEU A 134 2.37 7.00 0.16
CA LEU A 134 1.10 6.26 0.24
C LEU A 134 0.04 7.02 1.04
N SER A 135 0.45 7.59 2.18
CA SER A 135 -0.44 8.42 3.01
C SER A 135 -0.95 9.65 2.25
N GLY A 136 -0.07 10.35 1.52
CA GLY A 136 -0.44 11.50 0.70
C GLY A 136 -1.40 11.15 -0.45
N THR A 137 -1.17 10.04 -1.13
CA THR A 137 -2.10 9.56 -2.17
C THR A 137 -3.47 9.22 -1.58
N GLN A 138 -3.48 8.62 -0.39
CA GLN A 138 -4.72 8.25 0.28
C GLN A 138 -5.55 9.47 0.71
N THR A 139 -4.93 10.52 1.23
CA THR A 139 -5.64 11.75 1.61
C THR A 139 -6.26 12.40 0.38
N ILE A 140 -5.54 12.47 -0.75
CA ILE A 140 -6.08 13.00 -2.02
C ILE A 140 -7.28 12.18 -2.49
N LYS A 141 -7.20 10.84 -2.46
CA LYS A 141 -8.35 9.97 -2.82
C LYS A 141 -9.55 10.23 -1.91
N ALA A 142 -9.34 10.37 -0.60
CA ALA A 142 -10.41 10.62 0.35
C ALA A 142 -11.08 11.98 0.11
N GLU A 143 -10.30 13.02 -0.19
CA GLU A 143 -10.82 14.34 -0.56
C GLU A 143 -11.61 14.32 -1.86
N LEU A 144 -11.14 13.55 -2.85
CA LEU A 144 -11.81 13.37 -4.14
C LEU A 144 -13.18 12.70 -3.94
N GLU A 145 -13.26 11.65 -3.13
CA GLU A 145 -14.53 10.98 -2.82
C GLU A 145 -15.49 11.91 -2.07
N GLN A 146 -14.99 12.69 -1.10
CA GLN A 146 -15.82 13.70 -0.44
C GLN A 146 -16.33 14.76 -1.41
N ALA A 147 -15.52 15.18 -2.39
CA ALA A 147 -15.95 16.10 -3.43
C ALA A 147 -17.04 15.48 -4.34
N LYS A 148 -16.90 14.20 -4.71
CA LYS A 148 -17.90 13.42 -5.46
C LYS A 148 -19.23 13.26 -4.69
N ILE A 149 -19.16 13.05 -3.37
CA ILE A 149 -20.37 13.02 -2.52
C ILE A 149 -21.01 14.41 -2.44
N ALA A 150 -20.20 15.46 -2.28
CA ALA A 150 -20.70 16.83 -2.15
C ALA A 150 -21.41 17.33 -3.42
N ILE A 151 -20.93 16.96 -4.61
CA ILE A 151 -21.61 17.31 -5.87
C ILE A 151 -22.97 16.61 -6.00
N GLU A 152 -23.08 15.35 -5.60
CA GLU A 152 -24.36 14.62 -5.58
C GLU A 152 -25.33 15.21 -4.56
N GLN A 153 -24.84 15.66 -3.40
CA GLN A 153 -25.67 16.40 -2.44
C GLN A 153 -26.15 17.75 -2.99
N ALA A 154 -25.24 18.53 -3.58
CA ALA A 154 -25.57 19.82 -4.21
C ALA A 154 -26.62 19.65 -5.32
N ARG A 155 -26.51 18.58 -6.11
CA ARG A 155 -27.50 18.20 -7.14
C ARG A 155 -28.88 17.93 -6.57
N ARG A 156 -28.98 17.25 -5.42
CA ARG A 156 -30.26 16.95 -4.76
C ARG A 156 -30.96 18.20 -4.24
N VAL A 157 -30.20 19.17 -3.73
CA VAL A 157 -30.75 20.43 -3.18
C VAL A 157 -30.85 21.55 -4.22
N GLY A 158 -30.36 21.33 -5.45
CA GLY A 158 -30.41 22.30 -6.54
C GLY A 158 -29.38 23.43 -6.44
N ASP A 159 -28.29 23.24 -5.69
CA ASP A 159 -27.22 24.24 -5.56
C ASP A 159 -26.27 24.20 -6.77
N LEU A 160 -26.67 24.88 -7.84
CA LEU A 160 -25.94 24.94 -9.09
C LEU A 160 -24.57 25.62 -8.97
N ALA A 161 -24.42 26.58 -8.04
CA ALA A 161 -23.15 27.28 -7.83
C ALA A 161 -22.12 26.33 -7.23
N ARG A 162 -22.50 25.59 -6.18
CA ARG A 162 -21.64 24.60 -5.55
C ARG A 162 -21.30 23.44 -6.50
N MET A 163 -22.27 22.99 -7.30
CA MET A 163 -22.02 21.97 -8.34
C MET A 163 -20.94 22.44 -9.32
N SER A 164 -21.05 23.66 -9.85
CA SER A 164 -20.09 24.20 -10.82
C SER A 164 -18.68 24.33 -10.23
N GLU A 165 -18.56 24.80 -8.98
CA GLU A 165 -17.28 24.92 -8.28
C GLU A 165 -16.59 23.55 -8.12
N LEU A 166 -17.34 22.54 -7.69
CA LEU A 166 -16.81 21.19 -7.49
C LEU A 166 -16.47 20.52 -8.82
N GLN A 167 -17.36 20.59 -9.81
CA GLN A 167 -17.22 19.90 -11.09
C GLN A 167 -16.08 20.45 -11.95
N TYR A 168 -15.88 21.77 -11.97
CA TYR A 168 -14.90 22.41 -12.85
C TYR A 168 -13.66 22.96 -12.12
N GLY A 169 -13.67 22.99 -10.79
CA GLY A 169 -12.53 23.39 -9.98
C GLY A 169 -11.96 22.21 -9.21
N LYS A 170 -12.60 21.87 -8.08
CA LYS A 170 -11.99 21.00 -7.08
C LYS A 170 -11.76 19.55 -7.53
N ILE A 171 -12.73 18.95 -8.22
CA ILE A 171 -12.62 17.55 -8.68
C ILE A 171 -11.48 17.39 -9.71
N PRO A 172 -11.44 18.17 -10.81
CA PRO A 172 -10.33 18.08 -11.78
C PRO A 172 -8.96 18.36 -11.18
N GLU A 173 -8.87 19.28 -10.20
CA GLU A 173 -7.62 19.55 -9.50
C GLU A 173 -7.14 18.33 -8.70
N LEU A 174 -8.03 17.72 -7.92
CA LEU A 174 -7.72 16.53 -7.12
C LEU A 174 -7.40 15.32 -8.01
N GLU A 175 -8.09 15.13 -9.13
CA GLU A 175 -7.78 14.09 -10.11
C GLU A 175 -6.37 14.25 -10.68
N LYS A 176 -5.98 15.48 -11.02
CA LYS A 176 -4.63 15.78 -11.52
C LYS A 176 -3.55 15.55 -10.45
N GLN A 177 -3.81 15.95 -9.20
CA GLN A 177 -2.90 15.69 -8.09
C GLN A 177 -2.75 14.19 -7.83
N LEU A 178 -3.85 13.44 -7.88
CA LEU A 178 -3.86 11.99 -7.71
C LEU A 178 -3.07 11.29 -8.82
N GLU A 179 -3.24 11.70 -10.08
CA GLU A 179 -2.51 11.13 -11.20
C GLU A 179 -1.00 11.39 -11.07
N ALA A 180 -0.61 12.60 -10.65
CA ALA A 180 0.79 12.92 -10.40
C ALA A 180 1.39 12.09 -9.25
N ALA A 181 0.63 11.92 -8.15
CA ALA A 181 1.06 11.13 -7.00
C ALA A 181 1.21 9.63 -7.35
N THR A 182 0.22 9.07 -8.04
CA THR A 182 0.24 7.66 -8.47
C THR A 182 1.32 7.34 -9.50
N GLN A 183 1.65 8.27 -10.41
CA GLN A 183 2.80 8.11 -11.32
C GLN A 183 4.15 8.12 -10.58
N SER A 184 4.25 8.89 -9.50
CA SER A 184 5.44 8.89 -8.64
C SER A 184 5.57 7.56 -7.89
N GLU A 185 4.46 7.03 -7.37
CA GLU A 185 4.43 5.74 -6.67
C GLU A 185 4.72 4.55 -7.59
N GLY A 186 4.13 4.52 -8.79
CA GLY A 186 4.31 3.42 -9.75
C GLY A 186 5.74 3.24 -10.24
N LYS A 187 6.58 4.29 -10.17
CA LYS A 187 8.02 4.19 -10.43
C LYS A 187 8.79 3.52 -9.29
N ASN A 188 8.36 3.71 -8.04
CA ASN A 188 8.99 3.10 -6.87
C ASN A 188 8.63 1.62 -6.74
N TYR A 189 7.38 1.23 -7.05
CA TYR A 189 7.01 -0.20 -7.02
C TYR A 189 7.69 -1.04 -8.12
N ALA A 190 8.02 -0.44 -9.27
CA ALA A 190 8.71 -1.13 -10.36
C ALA A 190 10.22 -1.32 -10.12
N SER A 191 10.81 -0.65 -9.12
CA SER A 191 12.21 -0.86 -8.73
C SER A 191 12.39 -1.93 -7.65
N VAL A 192 11.30 -2.38 -7.02
CA VAL A 192 11.30 -3.35 -5.91
C VAL A 192 10.80 -4.74 -6.34
N ALA A 193 10.32 -4.90 -7.57
CA ALA A 193 9.92 -6.17 -8.18
C ALA A 193 10.90 -6.65 -9.26
#